data_AF-A0A2E3YJ77-F1
#
_entry.id   AF-A0A2E3YJ77-F1
#
_cell.length_a   1.000
_cell.length_b   1.000
_cell.length_c   1.000
_cell.angle_alpha   90.00
_cell.angle_beta   90.00
_cell.angle_gamma   90.00
#
_symmetry.space_group_name_H-M   'P 1'
#
loop_
_entity.id
_entity.type
_entity.pdbx_description
1 polymer ?
#
loop_
_entity_poly.entity_id
_entity_poly.type
_entity_poly.pdbx_seq_one_letter_code
_entity_poly.pdbx_strand_id
1 'polypeptide(L)'
;MYYTGNLLAAERWSDASNMWNGCSPEAMRREATRWILGTIERTARLGHHEYDSPGYHVEHMAPLIGLFEHTRDEHLRKQVERVLTLKMADMALEYFNGSWAGSHSREGYRENTWTRVGPIQTLQYLYLGGEPFDADHHVHHYAIPAAVSGYRPPPMFAEMAWDRSTPQRVRKTKAPRNIIRHSPAAADPVYKTTYMSRSFALGSAQINLPGTAAGPIDLVSWDLTWSAPKHEGKICCNHPFQGPERFSAFLGPYPQNARRAIGCDKPYLQSVDRLFGASPFERMLQHDGAILVLYRIPEDDEAPFVNLYLPPGTQWTEQDGWLFGDQTDFYVGLRPIGNYHWERIREARNDGTMVTSGDLIDGWLLRIDDPNAGLALEAVEATDVESFEAFRQQRQALKVDLQDWPDANRVRMQTLAGTHMEIDYDGEHLIDGQVVDYDQWPLYEASGGTQAEVGTGRMRFAHGSAVVDVDFELDPARKLMPMRVIG
;
A
#
# COMPACT_ATOMS: atom_id res chain seq x y z
N MET A 1 4.85 11.98 16.16
CA MET A 1 4.23 13.18 16.77
C MET A 1 4.64 13.40 18.23
N TYR A 2 4.35 12.47 19.16
CA TYR A 2 4.65 12.64 20.61
C TYR A 2 6.09 13.11 20.90
N TYR A 3 7.10 12.36 20.44
CA TYR A 3 8.50 12.70 20.71
C TYR A 3 8.98 14.00 20.05
N THR A 4 8.40 14.38 18.90
CA THR A 4 8.66 15.69 18.29
C THR A 4 8.24 16.81 19.23
N GLY A 5 7.02 16.74 19.77
CA GLY A 5 6.51 17.72 20.72
C GLY A 5 7.38 17.80 21.98
N ASN A 6 7.72 16.63 22.55
CA ASN A 6 8.61 16.55 23.72
C ASN A 6 9.98 17.20 23.44
N LEU A 7 10.58 16.91 22.29
CA LEU A 7 11.89 17.46 21.94
C LEU A 7 11.86 18.99 21.83
N LEU A 8 10.94 19.53 21.02
CA LEU A 8 10.84 20.97 20.79
C LEU A 8 10.49 21.73 22.07
N ALA A 9 9.65 21.15 22.93
CA ALA A 9 9.37 21.68 24.25
C ALA A 9 10.61 21.69 25.14
N ALA A 10 11.34 20.58 25.22
CA ALA A 10 12.55 20.48 26.02
C ALA A 10 13.65 21.46 25.56
N GLU A 11 13.75 21.72 24.25
CA GLU A 11 14.63 22.76 23.71
C GLU A 11 14.12 24.18 24.05
N ARG A 12 12.81 24.41 23.96
CA ARG A 12 12.20 25.72 24.24
C ARG A 12 12.34 26.13 25.70
N TRP A 13 12.06 25.21 26.62
CA TRP A 13 12.08 25.40 28.07
C TRP A 13 13.26 24.67 28.71
N SER A 14 14.45 24.84 28.13
CA SER A 14 15.68 24.16 28.57
C SER A 14 16.12 24.55 29.99
N ASP A 15 15.62 25.66 30.51
CA ASP A 15 15.88 26.22 31.84
C ASP A 15 14.85 25.79 32.91
N ALA A 16 13.78 25.10 32.52
CA ALA A 16 12.82 24.56 33.46
C ALA A 16 13.46 23.48 34.36
N SER A 17 13.03 23.44 35.63
CA SER A 17 13.49 22.40 36.55
C SER A 17 12.95 21.03 36.16
N ASN A 18 11.65 20.95 35.83
CA ASN A 18 10.96 19.74 35.40
C ASN A 18 9.96 20.06 34.29
N MET A 19 9.72 19.06 33.44
CA MET A 19 8.68 19.05 32.41
C MET A 19 7.39 18.41 32.96
N TRP A 20 6.31 18.41 32.17
CA TRP A 20 4.99 17.86 32.57
C TRP A 20 5.01 16.36 32.94
N ASN A 21 6.02 15.61 32.50
CA ASN A 21 6.23 14.20 32.86
C ASN A 21 7.11 14.02 34.11
N GLY A 22 7.47 15.11 34.82
CA GLY A 22 8.32 15.08 36.01
C GLY A 22 9.81 14.90 35.73
N CYS A 23 10.24 14.77 34.48
CA CYS A 23 11.64 14.65 34.08
C CYS A 23 12.26 16.03 33.81
N SER A 24 13.60 16.14 33.88
CA SER A 24 14.30 17.35 33.45
C SER A 24 14.19 17.52 31.91
N PRO A 25 14.31 18.76 31.39
CA PRO A 25 14.35 19.00 29.94
C PRO A 25 15.43 18.17 29.24
N GLU A 26 16.62 18.03 29.82
CA GLU A 26 17.71 17.25 29.23
C GLU A 26 17.39 15.75 29.12
N ALA A 27 16.72 15.17 30.12
CA ALA A 27 16.30 13.78 30.07
C ALA A 27 15.25 13.56 28.96
N MET A 28 14.25 14.43 28.89
CA MET A 28 13.21 14.40 27.84
C MET A 28 13.82 14.57 26.44
N ARG A 29 14.77 15.50 26.28
CA ARG A 29 15.49 15.74 25.02
C ARG A 29 16.26 14.50 24.56
N ARG A 30 17.02 13.87 25.47
CA ARG A 30 17.80 12.66 25.16
C ARG A 30 16.92 11.49 24.73
N GLU A 31 15.81 11.27 25.45
CA GLU A 31 14.88 10.21 25.13
C GLU A 31 14.21 10.43 23.77
N ALA A 32 13.69 11.64 23.54
CA ALA A 32 13.07 12.01 22.28
C ALA A 32 14.04 11.92 21.09
N THR A 33 15.25 12.45 21.25
CA THR A 33 16.30 12.38 20.21
C THR A 33 16.64 10.93 19.87
N ARG A 34 16.85 10.09 20.90
CA ARG A 34 17.12 8.66 20.72
C ARG A 34 15.99 7.97 19.95
N TRP A 35 14.73 8.26 20.31
CA TRP A 35 13.59 7.63 19.65
C TRP A 35 13.46 8.09 18.19
N ILE A 36 13.57 9.41 17.93
CA ILE A 36 13.47 9.97 16.57
C ILE A 36 14.57 9.41 15.67
N LEU A 37 15.85 9.48 16.09
CA LEU A 37 16.96 8.94 15.32
C LEU A 37 16.84 7.41 15.14
N GLY A 38 16.36 6.70 16.15
CA GLY A 38 16.11 5.26 16.04
C GLY A 38 15.01 4.90 15.04
N THR A 39 13.99 5.74 14.86
CA THR A 39 12.96 5.58 13.82
C THR A 39 13.49 5.92 12.44
N ILE A 40 14.32 6.97 12.33
CA ILE A 40 15.00 7.36 11.09
C ILE A 40 15.91 6.22 10.61
N GLU A 41 16.76 5.68 11.48
CA GLU A 41 17.67 4.57 11.17
C GLU A 41 16.90 3.35 10.64
N ARG A 42 15.79 2.97 11.31
CA ARG A 42 14.94 1.86 10.87
C ARG A 42 14.34 2.11 9.49
N THR A 43 13.80 3.31 9.25
CA THR A 43 13.21 3.68 7.97
C THR A 43 14.26 3.62 6.85
N ALA A 44 15.47 4.11 7.13
CA ALA A 44 16.57 4.11 6.18
C ALA A 44 17.11 2.71 5.85
N ARG A 45 17.02 1.76 6.79
CA ARG A 45 17.57 0.41 6.62
C ARG A 45 16.54 -0.61 6.16
N LEU A 46 15.30 -0.50 6.60
CA LEU A 46 14.28 -1.54 6.45
C LEU A 46 13.01 -1.05 5.73
N GLY A 47 12.99 0.21 5.30
CA GLY A 47 11.82 0.83 4.70
C GLY A 47 10.85 1.39 5.73
N HIS A 48 9.88 2.16 5.24
CA HIS A 48 8.93 2.86 6.09
C HIS A 48 7.88 1.90 6.68
N HIS A 49 7.76 1.89 8.01
CA HIS A 49 6.67 1.19 8.72
C HIS A 49 5.31 1.85 8.46
N GLU A 50 4.24 1.07 8.33
CA GLU A 50 2.93 1.57 7.85
C GLU A 50 3.11 2.28 6.50
N TYR A 51 3.69 1.51 5.58
CA TYR A 51 4.16 1.95 4.29
C TYR A 51 3.06 2.50 3.40
N ASP A 52 3.47 3.45 2.55
CA ASP A 52 2.69 4.01 1.45
C ASP A 52 1.29 4.43 1.86
N SER A 53 1.15 4.80 3.14
CA SER A 53 -0.13 5.01 3.75
C SER A 53 -0.70 6.37 3.35
N PRO A 54 -1.87 6.41 2.70
CA PRO A 54 -2.52 7.68 2.40
C PRO A 54 -2.94 8.45 3.66
N GLY A 55 -3.14 7.72 4.77
CA GLY A 55 -3.42 8.28 6.10
C GLY A 55 -2.16 8.67 6.86
N TYR A 56 -1.26 7.72 7.08
CA TYR A 56 -0.18 7.85 8.07
C TYR A 56 1.11 8.41 7.49
N HIS A 57 1.31 8.41 6.17
CA HIS A 57 2.53 9.00 5.61
C HIS A 57 2.62 10.49 5.93
N VAL A 58 1.48 11.21 5.81
CA VAL A 58 1.38 12.61 6.19
C VAL A 58 1.48 12.82 7.71
N GLU A 59 0.94 11.92 8.53
CA GLU A 59 1.10 11.95 10.01
C GLU A 59 2.54 11.76 10.46
N HIS A 60 3.34 11.03 9.68
CA HIS A 60 4.76 10.87 9.90
C HIS A 60 5.56 12.07 9.39
N MET A 61 5.21 12.63 8.24
CA MET A 61 5.92 13.76 7.63
C MET A 61 5.67 15.09 8.36
N ALA A 62 4.43 15.41 8.72
CA ALA A 62 4.09 16.68 9.39
C ALA A 62 4.95 17.00 10.64
N PRO A 63 5.15 16.07 11.60
CA PRO A 63 6.04 16.32 12.74
C PRO A 63 7.53 16.36 12.36
N LEU A 64 7.96 15.65 11.31
CA LEU A 64 9.34 15.74 10.82
C LEU A 64 9.61 17.10 10.18
N ILE A 65 8.66 17.65 9.43
CA ILE A 65 8.74 19.02 8.87
C ILE A 65 8.83 20.04 10.02
N GLY A 66 8.00 19.89 11.06
CA GLY A 66 8.09 20.74 12.25
C GLY A 66 9.44 20.62 12.98
N LEU A 67 10.04 19.42 13.03
CA LEU A 67 11.38 19.23 13.56
C LEU A 67 12.44 19.92 12.71
N PHE A 68 12.37 19.77 11.38
CA PHE A 68 13.30 20.42 10.45
C PHE A 68 13.33 21.93 10.70
N GLU A 69 12.15 22.54 10.82
CA GLU A 69 12.03 23.98 11.01
C GLU A 69 12.54 24.48 12.37
N HIS A 70 12.26 23.74 13.45
CA HIS A 70 12.34 24.31 14.79
C HIS A 70 13.41 23.71 15.71
N THR A 71 13.99 22.54 15.39
CA THR A 71 15.02 21.97 16.25
C THR A 71 16.26 22.86 16.29
N ARG A 72 16.94 22.90 17.44
CA ARG A 72 18.25 23.55 17.62
C ARG A 72 19.44 22.61 17.37
N ASP A 73 19.18 21.31 17.16
CA ASP A 73 20.22 20.31 16.90
C ASP A 73 20.48 20.16 15.39
N GLU A 74 21.63 20.66 14.93
CA GLU A 74 22.05 20.62 13.52
C GLU A 74 22.20 19.20 12.96
N HIS A 75 22.66 18.25 13.79
CA HIS A 75 22.80 16.86 13.35
C HIS A 75 21.42 16.23 13.16
N LEU A 76 20.52 16.44 14.12
CA LEU A 76 19.15 15.97 14.00
C LEU A 76 18.45 16.60 12.79
N ARG A 77 18.60 17.90 12.55
CA ARG A 77 17.98 18.57 11.40
C ARG A 77 18.40 17.92 10.07
N LYS A 78 19.69 17.62 9.90
CA LYS A 78 20.20 16.92 8.71
C LYS A 78 19.62 15.51 8.56
N GLN A 79 19.52 14.75 9.65
CA GLN A 79 18.92 13.42 9.62
C GLN A 79 17.40 13.47 9.30
N VAL A 80 16.72 14.50 9.80
CA VAL A 80 15.31 14.79 9.49
C VAL A 80 15.14 15.15 8.02
N GLU A 81 16.00 16.00 7.46
CA GLU A 81 16.00 16.34 6.03
C GLU A 81 16.19 15.09 5.15
N ARG A 82 17.14 14.22 5.51
CA ARG A 82 17.40 12.94 4.82
C ARG A 82 16.16 12.03 4.82
N VAL A 83 15.50 11.85 5.96
CA VAL A 83 14.28 11.01 6.02
C VAL A 83 13.08 11.65 5.32
N LEU A 84 12.96 12.98 5.34
CA LEU A 84 11.92 13.68 4.58
C LEU A 84 12.15 13.52 3.08
N THR A 85 13.40 13.58 2.62
CA THR A 85 13.79 13.33 1.23
C THR A 85 13.43 11.90 0.83
N LEU A 86 13.77 10.92 1.66
CA LEU A 86 13.41 9.51 1.45
C LEU A 86 11.89 9.31 1.36
N LYS A 87 11.11 9.91 2.26
CA LYS A 87 9.65 9.83 2.27
C LYS A 87 8.99 10.50 1.05
N MET A 88 9.61 11.56 0.54
CA MET A 88 9.17 12.21 -0.70
C MET A 88 9.46 11.35 -1.92
N ALA A 89 10.65 10.74 -1.99
CA ALA A 89 10.98 9.77 -3.03
C ALA A 89 10.02 8.56 -3.00
N ASP A 90 9.71 8.07 -1.81
CA ASP A 90 8.79 6.96 -1.60
C ASP A 90 7.40 7.25 -2.21
N MET A 91 6.89 8.45 -1.96
CA MET A 91 5.62 8.92 -2.53
C MET A 91 5.70 9.14 -4.04
N ALA A 92 6.76 9.79 -4.54
CA ALA A 92 6.90 10.11 -5.96
C ALA A 92 7.02 8.86 -6.84
N LEU A 93 7.70 7.82 -6.36
CA LEU A 93 7.91 6.58 -7.09
C LEU A 93 6.61 5.81 -7.39
N GLU A 94 5.52 6.06 -6.67
CA GLU A 94 4.25 5.37 -6.89
C GLU A 94 3.07 6.35 -6.99
N TYR A 95 3.36 7.63 -7.29
CA TYR A 95 2.32 8.61 -7.55
C TYR A 95 1.75 8.42 -8.94
N PHE A 96 0.43 8.28 -9.02
CA PHE A 96 -0.32 8.06 -10.25
C PHE A 96 -1.56 8.97 -10.28
N ASN A 97 -1.43 10.13 -10.95
CA ASN A 97 -2.52 11.06 -11.27
C ASN A 97 -3.44 11.41 -10.07
N GLY A 98 -2.86 11.84 -8.95
CA GLY A 98 -3.62 12.22 -7.75
C GLY A 98 -3.83 11.09 -6.74
N SER A 99 -3.32 9.89 -7.03
CA SER A 99 -3.39 8.75 -6.14
C SER A 99 -2.02 8.15 -5.86
N TRP A 100 -1.95 7.35 -4.80
CA TRP A 100 -0.83 6.44 -4.56
C TRP A 100 -1.20 5.06 -5.09
N ALA A 101 -0.45 4.56 -6.06
CA ALA A 101 -0.73 3.29 -6.72
C ALA A 101 -0.23 2.08 -5.92
N GLY A 102 -0.91 0.94 -6.10
CA GLY A 102 -0.45 -0.38 -5.69
C GLY A 102 -0.88 -0.77 -4.28
N SER A 103 -0.08 -1.60 -3.60
CA SER A 103 -0.38 -1.99 -2.22
C SER A 103 -0.08 -0.85 -1.23
N HIS A 104 -0.93 -0.65 -0.24
CA HIS A 104 -0.75 0.37 0.79
C HIS A 104 -1.29 -0.06 2.15
N SER A 105 -0.61 0.35 3.21
CA SER A 105 -1.03 0.11 4.59
C SER A 105 -1.82 1.30 5.12
N ARG A 106 -2.74 1.05 6.06
CA ARG A 106 -3.52 2.10 6.74
C ARG A 106 -4.26 3.00 5.76
N GLU A 107 -4.86 2.38 4.76
CA GLU A 107 -5.88 3.05 3.96
C GLU A 107 -7.12 3.34 4.83
N GLY A 108 -7.75 4.49 4.60
CA GLY A 108 -8.90 4.94 5.36
C GLY A 108 -10.10 4.01 5.22
N TYR A 109 -11.00 4.09 6.19
CA TYR A 109 -12.23 3.29 6.20
C TYR A 109 -13.09 3.53 4.95
N ARG A 110 -13.40 2.46 4.20
CA ARG A 110 -14.19 2.47 2.95
C ARG A 110 -13.54 3.29 1.81
N GLU A 111 -12.25 3.57 1.88
CA GLU A 111 -11.56 4.39 0.86
C GLU A 111 -10.92 3.57 -0.28
N ASN A 112 -10.91 2.24 -0.17
CA ASN A 112 -10.32 1.27 -1.10
C ASN A 112 -10.85 1.31 -2.53
N THR A 113 -12.00 1.92 -2.70
CA THR A 113 -12.67 2.10 -4.00
C THR A 113 -12.53 3.54 -4.50
N TRP A 114 -11.88 4.42 -3.73
CA TRP A 114 -11.74 5.82 -4.09
C TRP A 114 -10.51 5.99 -4.98
N THR A 115 -10.64 6.83 -6.00
CA THR A 115 -9.50 7.16 -6.85
C THR A 115 -8.46 7.97 -6.10
N ARG A 116 -8.90 8.90 -5.24
CA ARG A 116 -8.03 9.69 -4.37
C ARG A 116 -8.33 9.37 -2.91
N VAL A 117 -7.29 9.12 -2.15
CA VAL A 117 -7.39 8.48 -0.83
C VAL A 117 -6.63 9.27 0.21
N GLY A 118 -7.24 9.43 1.39
CA GLY A 118 -6.57 9.95 2.57
C GLY A 118 -6.07 11.40 2.52
N PRO A 119 -5.60 11.92 3.67
CA PRO A 119 -5.09 13.28 3.81
C PRO A 119 -3.73 13.54 3.15
N ILE A 120 -3.04 12.52 2.63
CA ILE A 120 -1.74 12.70 1.94
C ILE A 120 -1.83 13.64 0.73
N GLN A 121 -3.00 13.74 0.11
CA GLN A 121 -3.30 14.62 -1.03
C GLN A 121 -2.83 16.06 -0.79
N THR A 122 -2.87 16.56 0.45
CA THR A 122 -2.39 17.90 0.76
C THR A 122 -0.88 18.06 0.53
N LEU A 123 -0.07 17.06 0.88
CA LEU A 123 1.38 17.09 0.65
C LEU A 123 1.73 16.79 -0.80
N GLN A 124 0.98 15.92 -1.46
CA GLN A 124 1.11 15.66 -2.90
C GLN A 124 0.88 16.96 -3.69
N TYR A 125 -0.20 17.67 -3.40
CA TYR A 125 -0.47 18.96 -4.03
C TYR A 125 0.64 20.00 -3.77
N LEU A 126 1.08 20.16 -2.52
CA LEU A 126 2.09 21.16 -2.16
C LEU A 126 3.48 20.87 -2.74
N TYR A 127 3.87 19.59 -2.87
CA TYR A 127 5.24 19.21 -3.23
C TYR A 127 5.40 18.60 -4.62
N LEU A 128 4.38 17.94 -5.18
CA LEU A 128 4.40 17.37 -6.53
C LEU A 128 3.67 18.27 -7.54
N GLY A 129 2.73 19.11 -7.09
CA GLY A 129 1.96 20.01 -7.96
C GLY A 129 1.12 19.26 -8.99
N GLY A 130 0.80 19.90 -10.12
CA GLY A 130 0.17 19.29 -11.30
C GLY A 130 -1.36 19.21 -11.27
N GLU A 131 -1.97 18.92 -10.12
CA GLU A 131 -3.44 18.90 -10.01
C GLU A 131 -4.05 20.31 -9.82
N PRO A 132 -5.26 20.57 -10.37
CA PRO A 132 -6.04 21.75 -10.00
C PRO A 132 -6.33 21.79 -8.51
N PHE A 133 -6.32 22.98 -7.90
CA PHE A 133 -6.67 23.10 -6.49
C PHE A 133 -8.13 22.73 -6.24
N ASP A 134 -8.35 21.84 -5.28
CA ASP A 134 -9.64 21.49 -4.73
C ASP A 134 -9.59 21.66 -3.20
N ALA A 135 -10.49 22.46 -2.65
CA ALA A 135 -10.50 22.74 -1.22
C ALA A 135 -10.86 21.50 -0.39
N ASP A 136 -11.70 20.60 -0.91
CA ASP A 136 -12.15 19.41 -0.18
C ASP A 136 -11.03 18.37 -0.03
N HIS A 137 -10.08 18.35 -0.98
CA HIS A 137 -8.97 17.41 -1.01
C HIS A 137 -7.66 18.01 -0.46
N HIS A 138 -7.39 19.29 -0.73
CA HIS A 138 -6.09 19.89 -0.47
C HIS A 138 -6.03 20.72 0.82
N VAL A 139 -7.16 21.13 1.40
CA VAL A 139 -7.18 21.84 2.69
C VAL A 139 -7.26 20.85 3.84
N HIS A 140 -6.11 20.57 4.46
CA HIS A 140 -6.01 19.70 5.62
C HIS A 140 -5.08 20.28 6.68
N HIS A 141 -5.32 20.02 7.96
CA HIS A 141 -4.51 20.59 9.06
C HIS A 141 -3.05 20.12 9.02
N TYR A 142 -2.78 18.94 8.45
CA TYR A 142 -1.42 18.45 8.23
C TYR A 142 -0.63 19.26 7.20
N ALA A 143 -1.27 20.13 6.40
CA ALA A 143 -0.61 21.03 5.47
C ALA A 143 0.15 22.16 6.17
N ILE A 144 -0.27 22.53 7.38
CA ILE A 144 0.22 23.75 8.05
C ILE A 144 1.75 23.73 8.23
N PRO A 145 2.37 22.65 8.78
CA PRO A 145 3.83 22.59 8.88
C PRO A 145 4.54 22.71 7.53
N ALA A 146 4.00 22.07 6.48
CA ALA A 146 4.55 22.13 5.12
C ALA A 146 4.48 23.54 4.52
N ALA A 147 3.38 24.27 4.77
CA ALA A 147 3.15 25.60 4.24
C ALA A 147 4.04 26.69 4.89
N VAL A 148 4.38 26.53 6.17
CA VAL A 148 5.16 27.53 6.92
C VAL A 148 6.63 27.19 7.11
N SER A 149 7.05 25.95 6.82
CA SER A 149 8.44 25.53 6.92
C SER A 149 9.27 25.92 5.69
N GLY A 150 10.58 26.09 5.89
CA GLY A 150 11.59 26.20 4.83
C GLY A 150 11.95 24.88 4.14
N TYR A 151 11.49 23.71 4.60
CA TYR A 151 11.78 22.44 3.94
C TYR A 151 11.22 22.41 2.51
N ARG A 152 12.07 22.11 1.52
CA ARG A 152 11.67 21.89 0.14
C ARG A 152 12.29 20.60 -0.38
N PRO A 153 11.50 19.64 -0.86
CA PRO A 153 12.06 18.43 -1.45
C PRO A 153 12.77 18.74 -2.77
N PRO A 154 13.72 17.88 -3.19
CA PRO A 154 14.32 17.98 -4.52
C PRO A 154 13.25 18.01 -5.63
N PRO A 155 13.31 18.96 -6.57
CA PRO A 155 12.27 19.14 -7.60
C PRO A 155 12.14 17.93 -8.54
N MET A 156 13.21 17.15 -8.70
CA MET A 156 13.23 15.89 -9.45
C MET A 156 12.10 14.93 -9.05
N PHE A 157 11.67 14.93 -7.78
CA PHE A 157 10.59 14.05 -7.33
C PHE A 157 9.22 14.46 -7.87
N ALA A 158 8.99 15.74 -8.12
CA ALA A 158 7.77 16.19 -8.81
C ALA A 158 7.78 15.72 -10.27
N GLU A 159 8.91 15.84 -10.96
CA GLU A 159 9.07 15.36 -12.35
C GLU A 159 8.86 13.84 -12.44
N MET A 160 9.50 13.08 -11.55
CA MET A 160 9.37 11.63 -11.44
C MET A 160 7.92 11.17 -11.18
N ALA A 161 7.19 11.91 -10.35
CA ALA A 161 5.80 11.59 -10.02
C ALA A 161 4.85 11.72 -11.22
N TRP A 162 5.13 12.65 -12.14
CA TRP A 162 4.28 12.95 -13.28
C TRP A 162 4.72 12.30 -14.59
N ASP A 163 5.97 11.83 -14.70
CA ASP A 163 6.46 11.25 -15.95
C ASP A 163 5.91 9.85 -16.22
N ARG A 164 4.90 9.76 -17.08
CA ARG A 164 4.38 8.49 -17.61
C ARG A 164 4.74 8.26 -19.08
N SER A 165 5.81 8.90 -19.58
CA SER A 165 6.25 8.75 -20.99
C SER A 165 6.65 7.32 -21.35
N THR A 166 7.12 6.56 -20.36
CA THR A 166 7.45 5.14 -20.48
C THR A 166 6.87 4.37 -19.28
N PRO A 167 6.46 3.11 -19.46
CA PRO A 167 6.06 2.29 -18.32
C PRO A 167 7.19 2.11 -17.32
N GLN A 168 6.85 2.12 -16.04
CA GLN A 168 7.80 2.01 -14.94
C GLN A 168 7.41 0.87 -14.01
N ARG A 169 8.38 0.03 -13.68
CA ARG A 169 8.26 -0.95 -12.61
C ARG A 169 9.04 -0.46 -11.40
N VAL A 170 8.40 -0.53 -10.25
CA VAL A 170 8.94 -0.10 -8.96
C VAL A 170 8.88 -1.27 -8.00
N ARG A 171 10.02 -1.58 -7.38
CA ARG A 171 10.13 -2.59 -6.31
C ARG A 171 10.54 -1.91 -5.03
N LYS A 172 9.90 -2.28 -3.91
CA LYS A 172 10.21 -1.73 -2.59
C LYS A 172 10.18 -2.81 -1.52
N THR A 173 11.09 -2.71 -0.55
CA THR A 173 11.01 -3.45 0.72
C THR A 173 10.47 -2.52 1.79
N LYS A 174 9.49 -2.99 2.56
CA LYS A 174 8.87 -2.23 3.66
C LYS A 174 8.95 -2.99 4.98
N ALA A 175 9.08 -2.23 6.06
CA ALA A 175 9.05 -2.80 7.39
C ALA A 175 7.65 -3.37 7.68
N PRO A 176 7.55 -4.60 8.19
CA PRO A 176 6.26 -5.21 8.45
C PRO A 176 5.60 -4.58 9.68
N ARG A 177 4.30 -4.84 9.85
CA ARG A 177 3.59 -4.40 11.03
C ARG A 177 4.05 -5.20 12.25
N ASN A 178 4.29 -4.51 13.36
CA ASN A 178 4.62 -5.18 14.62
C ASN A 178 3.44 -6.02 15.13
N ILE A 179 3.68 -7.31 15.35
CA ILE A 179 2.72 -8.24 15.95
C ILE A 179 3.01 -8.37 17.44
N ILE A 180 1.98 -8.19 18.27
CA ILE A 180 2.10 -8.15 19.73
C ILE A 180 1.74 -9.52 20.33
N ARG A 181 0.85 -10.29 19.69
CA ARG A 181 0.32 -11.57 20.19
C ARG A 181 0.02 -12.54 19.04
N HIS A 182 -0.25 -13.80 19.38
CA HIS A 182 -0.76 -14.83 18.46
C HIS A 182 0.16 -15.12 17.27
N SER A 183 1.46 -14.90 17.42
CA SER A 183 2.43 -15.24 16.39
C SER A 183 3.63 -15.97 16.97
N PRO A 184 4.10 -17.05 16.32
CA PRO A 184 5.28 -17.79 16.75
C PRO A 184 6.59 -17.05 16.46
N ALA A 185 6.57 -16.04 15.58
CA ALA A 185 7.75 -15.31 15.12
C ALA A 185 7.42 -13.83 14.82
N ALA A 186 8.44 -13.03 14.51
CA ALA A 186 8.22 -11.72 13.92
C ALA A 186 7.73 -11.88 12.47
N ALA A 187 7.03 -10.88 11.94
CA ALA A 187 6.74 -10.83 10.52
C ALA A 187 8.02 -10.50 9.74
N ASP A 188 8.13 -11.10 8.56
CA ASP A 188 9.21 -10.83 7.60
C ASP A 188 8.90 -9.55 6.80
N PRO A 189 9.89 -8.95 6.10
CA PRO A 189 9.68 -7.73 5.33
C PRO A 189 8.57 -7.87 4.28
N VAL A 190 7.91 -6.77 3.95
CA VAL A 190 6.92 -6.72 2.88
C VAL A 190 7.61 -6.40 1.57
N TYR A 191 7.39 -7.21 0.53
CA TYR A 191 7.96 -7.00 -0.80
C TYR A 191 6.89 -6.51 -1.77
N LYS A 192 7.02 -5.26 -2.21
CA LYS A 192 6.10 -4.62 -3.15
C LYS A 192 6.62 -4.65 -4.58
N THR A 193 5.71 -4.81 -5.52
CA THR A 193 5.89 -4.48 -6.95
C THR A 193 4.74 -3.58 -7.38
N THR A 194 5.06 -2.50 -8.09
CA THR A 194 4.09 -1.62 -8.74
C THR A 194 4.53 -1.39 -10.18
N TYR A 195 3.63 -1.63 -11.12
CA TYR A 195 3.79 -1.32 -12.54
C TYR A 195 2.89 -0.13 -12.86
N MET A 196 3.47 0.97 -13.31
CA MET A 196 2.76 2.15 -13.76
C MET A 196 2.95 2.28 -15.26
N SER A 197 1.86 2.16 -15.99
CA SER A 197 1.81 2.40 -17.42
C SER A 197 1.48 3.87 -17.70
N ARG A 198 1.11 4.19 -18.95
CA ARG A 198 0.55 5.51 -19.31
C ARG A 198 -0.83 5.73 -18.70
N SER A 199 -1.68 4.70 -18.76
CA SER A 199 -3.11 4.86 -18.54
C SER A 199 -3.61 4.19 -17.25
N PHE A 200 -2.84 3.24 -16.70
CA PHE A 200 -3.18 2.54 -15.45
C PHE A 200 -1.93 2.23 -14.62
N ALA A 201 -2.15 1.88 -13.36
CA ALA A 201 -1.15 1.32 -12.47
C ALA A 201 -1.68 0.08 -11.76
N LEU A 202 -0.89 -1.00 -11.75
CA LEU A 202 -1.18 -2.24 -11.03
C LEU A 202 -0.08 -2.44 -9.99
N GLY A 203 -0.42 -2.65 -8.74
CA GLY A 203 0.57 -2.98 -7.72
C GLY A 203 0.08 -3.98 -6.69
N SER A 204 1.02 -4.74 -6.14
CA SER A 204 0.78 -5.85 -5.22
C SER A 204 1.92 -5.98 -4.21
N ALA A 205 1.70 -6.78 -3.16
CA ALA A 205 2.69 -7.03 -2.14
C ALA A 205 2.67 -8.46 -1.58
N GLN A 206 3.86 -9.04 -1.42
CA GLN A 206 4.07 -10.18 -0.52
C GLN A 206 4.12 -9.65 0.91
N ILE A 207 3.07 -9.91 1.69
CA ILE A 207 2.95 -9.39 3.06
C ILE A 207 3.79 -10.22 4.07
N ASN A 208 4.12 -11.46 3.73
CA ASN A 208 4.98 -12.37 4.51
C ASN A 208 4.54 -12.52 5.98
N LEU A 209 3.28 -12.91 6.15
CA LEU A 209 2.68 -13.10 7.47
C LEU A 209 3.17 -14.39 8.13
N PRO A 210 3.57 -14.36 9.42
CA PRO A 210 4.08 -15.52 10.15
C PRO A 210 2.96 -16.46 10.66
N GLY A 211 1.76 -16.39 10.08
CA GLY A 211 0.61 -17.21 10.47
C GLY A 211 -0.74 -16.51 10.28
N THR A 212 -1.82 -17.24 10.55
CA THR A 212 -3.19 -16.80 10.23
C THR A 212 -3.69 -15.65 11.10
N ALA A 213 -3.30 -15.63 12.37
CA ALA A 213 -3.65 -14.54 13.29
C ALA A 213 -2.87 -13.23 13.01
N ALA A 214 -1.94 -13.20 12.06
CA ALA A 214 -1.07 -12.06 11.83
C ALA A 214 -1.55 -11.10 10.72
N GLY A 215 -2.78 -11.18 10.20
CA GLY A 215 -3.23 -10.32 9.10
C GLY A 215 -3.52 -8.85 9.47
N PRO A 216 -2.79 -7.84 8.93
CA PRO A 216 -3.11 -6.42 9.14
C PRO A 216 -4.57 -6.07 8.82
N ILE A 217 -5.17 -5.23 9.64
CA ILE A 217 -6.60 -4.88 9.55
C ILE A 217 -6.93 -3.76 8.56
N ASP A 218 -5.99 -2.85 8.30
CA ASP A 218 -6.15 -1.70 7.41
C ASP A 218 -5.04 -1.83 6.35
N LEU A 219 -5.33 -2.54 5.25
CA LEU A 219 -4.36 -2.87 4.20
C LEU A 219 -5.06 -3.09 2.87
N VAL A 220 -4.45 -2.65 1.77
CA VAL A 220 -4.71 -3.17 0.43
C VAL A 220 -3.51 -3.99 0.00
N SER A 221 -3.70 -5.30 -0.19
CA SER A 221 -2.64 -6.19 -0.62
C SER A 221 -2.30 -6.01 -2.10
N TRP A 222 -3.27 -5.59 -2.91
CA TRP A 222 -3.09 -5.19 -4.30
C TRP A 222 -4.26 -4.34 -4.83
N ASP A 223 -4.00 -3.50 -5.83
CA ASP A 223 -5.05 -2.83 -6.62
C ASP A 223 -4.61 -2.57 -8.07
N LEU A 224 -5.61 -2.49 -8.96
CA LEU A 224 -5.50 -1.81 -10.25
C LEU A 224 -6.15 -0.44 -10.11
N THR A 225 -5.42 0.62 -10.47
CA THR A 225 -5.82 2.01 -10.34
C THR A 225 -5.65 2.77 -11.64
N TRP A 226 -6.58 3.66 -11.97
CA TRP A 226 -6.45 4.61 -13.08
C TRP A 226 -7.11 5.96 -12.77
N SER A 227 -6.86 6.95 -13.61
CA SER A 227 -7.47 8.28 -13.47
C SER A 227 -8.94 8.25 -13.87
N ALA A 228 -9.84 8.21 -12.89
CA ALA A 228 -11.28 8.26 -13.08
C ALA A 228 -11.97 8.94 -11.87
N PRO A 229 -13.26 9.29 -11.97
CA PRO A 229 -14.03 9.74 -10.81
C PRO A 229 -13.96 8.74 -9.65
N LYS A 230 -14.25 9.20 -8.44
CA LYS A 230 -14.35 8.35 -7.25
C LYS A 230 -15.27 7.14 -7.53
N HIS A 231 -14.86 5.94 -7.11
CA HIS A 231 -15.53 4.66 -7.39
C HIS A 231 -15.41 4.11 -8.82
N GLU A 232 -14.84 4.87 -9.74
CA GLU A 232 -14.74 4.46 -11.14
C GLU A 232 -13.32 4.02 -11.54
N GLY A 233 -12.33 4.21 -10.66
CA GLY A 233 -10.90 4.08 -10.98
C GLY A 233 -10.14 3.00 -10.22
N LYS A 234 -10.83 1.97 -9.69
CA LYS A 234 -10.25 0.95 -8.81
C LYS A 234 -10.81 -0.44 -9.09
N ILE A 235 -9.94 -1.46 -9.09
CA ILE A 235 -10.29 -2.88 -8.95
C ILE A 235 -9.42 -3.46 -7.84
N CYS A 236 -10.02 -4.20 -6.90
CA CYS A 236 -9.32 -4.88 -5.81
C CYS A 236 -10.11 -6.08 -5.32
N CYS A 237 -9.43 -7.01 -4.63
CA CYS A 237 -10.04 -8.15 -3.96
C CYS A 237 -9.72 -8.18 -2.47
N ASN A 238 -10.60 -8.79 -1.69
CA ASN A 238 -10.34 -9.10 -0.30
C ASN A 238 -11.12 -10.33 0.17
N HIS A 239 -10.45 -11.24 0.87
CA HIS A 239 -11.12 -12.21 1.73
C HIS A 239 -11.33 -11.57 3.12
N PRO A 240 -12.58 -11.38 3.57
CA PRO A 240 -12.89 -10.59 4.76
C PRO A 240 -12.65 -11.36 6.08
N PHE A 241 -11.46 -11.94 6.30
CA PHE A 241 -11.11 -12.79 7.46
C PHE A 241 -11.44 -12.20 8.85
N GLN A 242 -12.41 -12.76 9.59
CA GLN A 242 -12.91 -12.19 10.85
C GLN A 242 -12.39 -12.87 12.13
N GLY A 243 -11.35 -13.71 12.03
CA GLY A 243 -10.82 -14.44 13.19
C GLY A 243 -10.49 -13.52 14.39
N PRO A 244 -10.95 -13.81 15.61
CA PRO A 244 -10.74 -12.94 16.79
C PRO A 244 -9.25 -12.76 17.16
N GLU A 245 -8.41 -13.75 16.84
CA GLU A 245 -6.97 -13.68 17.05
C GLU A 245 -6.29 -12.64 16.14
N ARG A 246 -6.78 -12.47 14.90
CA ARG A 246 -6.32 -11.43 13.96
C ARG A 246 -6.30 -10.06 14.62
N PHE A 247 -7.38 -9.75 15.31
CA PHE A 247 -7.59 -8.44 15.89
C PHE A 247 -6.69 -8.19 17.11
N SER A 248 -6.58 -9.19 17.98
CA SER A 248 -5.79 -9.12 19.21
C SER A 248 -4.29 -9.25 18.99
N ALA A 249 -3.87 -9.68 17.78
CA ALA A 249 -2.48 -9.65 17.34
C ALA A 249 -1.91 -8.22 17.24
N PHE A 250 -2.76 -7.22 16.95
CA PHE A 250 -2.34 -5.83 16.74
C PHE A 250 -2.97 -4.80 17.67
N LEU A 251 -4.07 -5.16 18.33
CA LEU A 251 -4.85 -4.25 19.16
C LEU A 251 -4.83 -4.65 20.64
N GLY A 252 -5.15 -3.69 21.51
CA GLY A 252 -5.21 -3.89 22.96
C GLY A 252 -6.15 -5.02 23.44
N PRO A 253 -7.38 -5.18 22.90
CA PRO A 253 -8.34 -6.19 23.35
C PRO A 253 -7.82 -7.63 23.29
N TYR A 254 -8.29 -8.47 24.21
CA TYR A 254 -8.00 -9.91 24.24
C TYR A 254 -8.97 -10.67 23.32
N PRO A 255 -8.62 -11.86 22.83
CA PRO A 255 -9.51 -12.63 21.94
C PRO A 255 -10.95 -12.78 22.46
N GLN A 256 -11.13 -12.97 23.78
CA GLN A 256 -12.45 -13.18 24.40
C GLN A 256 -13.37 -11.95 24.32
N ASN A 257 -12.80 -10.74 24.16
CA ASN A 257 -13.57 -9.50 24.04
C ASN A 257 -13.27 -8.71 22.76
N ALA A 258 -12.37 -9.18 21.90
CA ALA A 258 -11.90 -8.48 20.71
C ALA A 258 -13.07 -8.11 19.79
N ARG A 259 -13.96 -9.06 19.48
CA ARG A 259 -15.13 -8.78 18.64
C ARG A 259 -16.01 -7.69 19.25
N ARG A 260 -16.32 -7.76 20.55
CA ARG A 260 -17.16 -6.73 21.19
C ARG A 260 -16.49 -5.36 21.17
N ALA A 261 -15.24 -5.27 21.61
CA ALA A 261 -14.51 -4.01 21.69
C ALA A 261 -14.35 -3.36 20.30
N ILE A 262 -13.99 -4.17 19.30
CA ILE A 262 -13.77 -3.69 17.93
C ILE A 262 -15.09 -3.40 17.23
N GLY A 263 -16.15 -4.14 17.52
CA GLY A 263 -17.49 -3.81 17.02
C GLY A 263 -17.97 -2.45 17.50
N CYS A 264 -17.55 -2.01 18.69
CA CYS A 264 -17.83 -0.67 19.19
C CYS A 264 -16.95 0.40 18.53
N ASP A 265 -15.64 0.20 18.46
CA ASP A 265 -14.70 1.23 18.02
C ASP A 265 -14.54 1.30 16.48
N LYS A 266 -14.65 0.15 15.82
CA LYS A 266 -14.44 -0.07 14.38
C LYS A 266 -15.44 -1.11 13.83
N PRO A 267 -16.77 -0.84 13.89
CA PRO A 267 -17.82 -1.80 13.52
C PRO A 267 -17.64 -2.42 12.14
N TYR A 268 -17.06 -1.66 11.21
CA TYR A 268 -16.81 -2.09 9.85
C TYR A 268 -15.85 -3.25 9.66
N LEU A 269 -14.96 -3.51 10.61
CA LEU A 269 -14.05 -4.65 10.54
C LEU A 269 -14.80 -5.99 10.67
N GLN A 270 -16.08 -5.92 11.03
CA GLN A 270 -17.02 -7.05 11.10
C GLN A 270 -17.93 -7.14 9.87
N SER A 271 -17.80 -6.23 8.91
CA SER A 271 -18.51 -6.40 7.64
C SER A 271 -17.90 -7.54 6.86
N VAL A 272 -18.76 -8.43 6.35
CA VAL A 272 -18.37 -9.49 5.41
C VAL A 272 -18.26 -8.98 3.98
N ASP A 273 -18.72 -7.76 3.69
CA ASP A 273 -18.63 -7.14 2.36
C ASP A 273 -17.39 -6.24 2.19
N ARG A 274 -16.51 -6.21 3.21
CA ARG A 274 -15.33 -5.35 3.17
C ARG A 274 -14.34 -5.76 2.08
N LEU A 275 -13.66 -4.74 1.56
CA LEU A 275 -12.69 -4.81 0.47
C LEU A 275 -11.26 -4.54 0.93
N PHE A 276 -10.97 -4.75 2.22
CA PHE A 276 -9.70 -4.36 2.81
C PHE A 276 -9.27 -5.21 4.01
N GLY A 277 -7.97 -5.11 4.28
CA GLY A 277 -7.22 -5.92 5.20
C GLY A 277 -6.46 -7.03 4.48
N ALA A 278 -5.43 -7.58 5.11
CA ALA A 278 -4.75 -8.76 4.59
C ALA A 278 -5.56 -10.02 4.89
N SER A 279 -5.56 -10.95 3.95
CA SER A 279 -5.97 -12.33 4.21
C SER A 279 -4.72 -13.17 4.47
N PRO A 280 -4.66 -13.99 5.54
CA PRO A 280 -3.54 -14.91 5.71
C PRO A 280 -3.51 -16.02 4.65
N PHE A 281 -4.63 -16.17 3.94
CA PHE A 281 -4.85 -17.18 2.92
C PHE A 281 -4.61 -16.63 1.52
N GLU A 282 -4.03 -15.44 1.33
CA GLU A 282 -3.75 -14.90 0.00
C GLU A 282 -2.31 -15.15 -0.44
N ARG A 283 -2.15 -15.41 -1.73
CA ARG A 283 -0.87 -15.47 -2.44
C ARG A 283 -1.02 -14.76 -3.76
N MET A 284 0.00 -14.05 -4.19
CA MET A 284 -0.07 -13.31 -5.45
C MET A 284 1.23 -13.33 -6.22
N LEU A 285 1.14 -13.24 -7.53
CA LEU A 285 2.27 -13.08 -8.44
C LEU A 285 1.89 -12.03 -9.46
N GLN A 286 2.65 -10.93 -9.51
CA GLN A 286 2.47 -9.87 -10.49
C GLN A 286 3.66 -9.82 -11.43
N HIS A 287 3.38 -9.59 -12.72
CA HIS A 287 4.36 -9.15 -13.70
C HIS A 287 3.75 -8.06 -14.56
N ASP A 288 4.35 -6.87 -14.51
CA ASP A 288 3.89 -5.68 -15.22
C ASP A 288 2.38 -5.45 -15.02
N GLY A 289 1.59 -5.39 -16.10
CA GLY A 289 0.14 -5.20 -16.08
C GLY A 289 -0.69 -6.46 -15.79
N ALA A 290 -0.06 -7.59 -15.43
CA ALA A 290 -0.74 -8.85 -15.14
C ALA A 290 -0.52 -9.33 -13.70
N ILE A 291 -1.54 -9.96 -13.10
CA ILE A 291 -1.49 -10.53 -11.75
C ILE A 291 -2.31 -11.83 -11.64
N LEU A 292 -1.78 -12.78 -10.89
CA LEU A 292 -2.49 -13.94 -10.35
C LEU A 292 -2.64 -13.74 -8.84
N VAL A 293 -3.85 -13.91 -8.31
CA VAL A 293 -4.15 -13.88 -6.87
C VAL A 293 -4.90 -15.15 -6.53
N LEU A 294 -4.41 -15.92 -5.56
CA LEU A 294 -4.99 -17.19 -5.13
C LEU A 294 -5.32 -17.16 -3.65
N TYR A 295 -6.40 -17.82 -3.29
CA TYR A 295 -6.86 -17.97 -1.92
C TYR A 295 -7.02 -19.44 -1.54
N ARG A 296 -6.66 -19.81 -0.31
CA ARG A 296 -7.04 -21.10 0.33
C ARG A 296 -7.68 -20.85 1.69
N ILE A 297 -8.98 -20.59 1.64
CA ILE A 297 -9.78 -20.26 2.81
C ILE A 297 -10.25 -21.58 3.45
N PRO A 298 -10.11 -21.76 4.78
CA PRO A 298 -10.69 -22.90 5.47
C PRO A 298 -12.21 -22.96 5.27
N GLU A 299 -12.76 -24.17 5.08
CA GLU A 299 -14.21 -24.36 4.93
C GLU A 299 -15.01 -23.91 6.17
N ASP A 300 -14.37 -23.91 7.34
CA ASP A 300 -14.94 -23.46 8.62
C ASP A 300 -14.72 -21.97 8.90
N ASP A 301 -14.12 -21.21 7.97
CA ASP A 301 -14.08 -19.75 8.06
C ASP A 301 -15.50 -19.17 8.00
N GLU A 302 -15.71 -18.02 8.65
CA GLU A 302 -17.01 -17.34 8.66
C GLU A 302 -17.34 -16.69 7.30
N ALA A 303 -16.32 -16.47 6.46
CA ALA A 303 -16.46 -15.94 5.12
C ALA A 303 -15.62 -16.75 4.12
N PRO A 304 -16.03 -17.99 3.76
CA PRO A 304 -15.29 -18.86 2.84
C PRO A 304 -15.45 -18.43 1.37
N PHE A 305 -15.22 -17.14 1.12
CA PHE A 305 -15.39 -16.47 -0.17
C PHE A 305 -14.46 -15.25 -0.28
N VAL A 306 -14.31 -14.75 -1.50
CA VAL A 306 -13.56 -13.52 -1.79
C VAL A 306 -14.50 -12.48 -2.38
N ASN A 307 -14.36 -11.23 -1.94
CA ASN A 307 -15.05 -10.10 -2.54
C ASN A 307 -14.14 -9.41 -3.55
N LEU A 308 -14.58 -9.32 -4.79
CA LEU A 308 -13.97 -8.54 -5.88
C LEU A 308 -14.81 -7.29 -6.14
N TYR A 309 -14.19 -6.10 -6.05
CA TYR A 309 -14.85 -4.85 -6.41
C TYR A 309 -14.65 -4.53 -7.89
N LEU A 310 -15.74 -4.14 -8.56
CA LEU A 310 -15.69 -3.61 -9.92
C LEU A 310 -16.43 -2.25 -10.01
N PRO A 311 -15.87 -1.27 -10.74
CA PRO A 311 -16.49 0.03 -10.94
C PRO A 311 -17.82 -0.07 -11.69
N PRO A 312 -18.84 0.72 -11.31
CA PRO A 312 -20.17 0.65 -11.90
C PRO A 312 -20.28 1.29 -13.29
N GLY A 313 -19.39 2.22 -13.64
CA GLY A 313 -19.37 2.90 -14.94
C GLY A 313 -18.78 2.07 -16.08
N THR A 314 -18.14 0.94 -15.78
CA THR A 314 -17.62 0.02 -16.81
C THR A 314 -18.72 -0.92 -17.32
N GLN A 315 -18.84 -1.02 -18.64
CA GLN A 315 -19.68 -2.05 -19.27
C GLN A 315 -18.91 -3.37 -19.36
N TRP A 316 -19.14 -4.24 -18.39
CA TRP A 316 -18.49 -5.55 -18.31
C TRP A 316 -19.10 -6.53 -19.33
N THR A 317 -18.24 -7.11 -20.17
CA THR A 317 -18.62 -8.18 -21.10
C THR A 317 -18.10 -9.51 -20.58
N GLU A 318 -19.02 -10.45 -20.31
CA GLU A 318 -18.68 -11.79 -19.85
C GLU A 318 -18.61 -12.78 -21.02
N GLN A 319 -17.49 -13.49 -21.14
CA GLN A 319 -17.28 -14.50 -22.18
C GLN A 319 -16.21 -15.52 -21.79
N ASP A 320 -16.53 -16.81 -21.86
CA ASP A 320 -15.61 -17.93 -21.56
C ASP A 320 -14.92 -17.83 -20.18
N GLY A 321 -15.66 -17.34 -19.18
CA GLY A 321 -15.20 -17.13 -17.80
C GLY A 321 -14.36 -15.88 -17.59
N TRP A 322 -14.15 -15.07 -18.63
CA TRP A 322 -13.51 -13.76 -18.52
C TRP A 322 -14.55 -12.65 -18.49
N LEU A 323 -14.25 -11.61 -17.72
CA LEU A 323 -14.93 -10.33 -17.67
C LEU A 323 -14.01 -9.29 -18.28
N PHE A 324 -14.52 -8.58 -19.30
CA PHE A 324 -13.75 -7.60 -20.05
C PHE A 324 -14.32 -6.21 -19.88
N GLY A 325 -13.43 -5.23 -19.69
CA GLY A 325 -13.76 -3.81 -19.60
C GLY A 325 -12.93 -2.98 -20.56
N ASP A 326 -13.60 -2.07 -21.26
CA ASP A 326 -12.98 -1.03 -22.09
C ASP A 326 -12.92 0.28 -21.29
N GLN A 327 -11.72 0.75 -20.98
CA GLN A 327 -11.47 2.01 -20.26
C GLN A 327 -11.02 3.13 -21.19
N THR A 328 -11.27 3.00 -22.50
CA THR A 328 -10.84 3.89 -23.59
C THR A 328 -9.33 3.89 -23.83
N ASP A 329 -8.53 4.22 -22.82
CA ASP A 329 -7.07 4.33 -22.94
C ASP A 329 -6.35 3.00 -22.69
N PHE A 330 -7.03 2.06 -22.03
CA PHE A 330 -6.55 0.71 -21.78
C PHE A 330 -7.71 -0.28 -21.73
N TYR A 331 -7.39 -1.56 -21.89
CA TYR A 331 -8.36 -2.63 -21.73
C TYR A 331 -7.96 -3.51 -20.55
N VAL A 332 -8.96 -4.05 -19.86
CA VAL A 332 -8.78 -4.96 -18.74
C VAL A 332 -9.56 -6.25 -18.97
N GLY A 333 -8.90 -7.37 -18.74
CA GLY A 333 -9.51 -8.70 -18.69
C GLY A 333 -9.28 -9.29 -17.31
N LEU A 334 -10.33 -9.78 -16.68
CA LEU A 334 -10.25 -10.46 -15.40
C LEU A 334 -11.04 -11.76 -15.42
N ARG A 335 -10.48 -12.81 -14.83
CA ARG A 335 -11.05 -14.15 -14.76
C ARG A 335 -11.11 -14.58 -13.30
N PRO A 336 -12.28 -14.52 -12.66
CA PRO A 336 -12.48 -15.15 -11.38
C PRO A 336 -12.20 -16.65 -11.48
N ILE A 337 -11.53 -17.20 -10.48
CA ILE A 337 -11.27 -18.64 -10.31
C ILE A 337 -12.18 -19.10 -9.18
N GLY A 338 -13.16 -19.95 -9.50
CA GLY A 338 -14.25 -20.33 -8.60
C GLY A 338 -15.61 -19.82 -9.08
N ASN A 339 -16.69 -20.35 -8.51
CA ASN A 339 -18.03 -19.86 -8.80
C ASN A 339 -18.24 -18.46 -8.21
N TYR A 340 -18.99 -17.60 -8.90
CA TYR A 340 -19.28 -16.26 -8.40
C TYR A 340 -20.68 -15.79 -8.78
N HIS A 341 -21.15 -14.78 -8.06
CA HIS A 341 -22.32 -13.98 -8.44
C HIS A 341 -22.08 -12.49 -8.24
N TRP A 342 -22.89 -11.69 -8.92
CA TRP A 342 -22.85 -10.24 -8.85
C TRP A 342 -23.81 -9.72 -7.78
N GLU A 343 -23.31 -8.85 -6.91
CA GLU A 343 -24.11 -8.05 -5.99
C GLU A 343 -23.86 -6.56 -6.22
N ARG A 344 -24.86 -5.73 -5.94
CA ARG A 344 -24.67 -4.28 -5.90
C ARG A 344 -24.24 -3.89 -4.50
N ILE A 345 -23.07 -3.26 -4.37
CA ILE A 345 -22.60 -2.69 -3.10
C ILE A 345 -22.80 -1.17 -3.10
N ARG A 346 -23.49 -0.67 -2.08
CA ARG A 346 -23.71 0.76 -1.88
C ARG A 346 -23.68 1.08 -0.40
N GLU A 347 -22.74 1.93 0.00
CA GLU A 347 -22.59 2.38 1.37
C GLU A 347 -22.50 3.90 1.39
N ALA A 348 -23.29 4.53 2.26
CA ALA A 348 -23.33 5.97 2.44
C ALA A 348 -23.10 6.35 3.91
N ARG A 349 -22.59 7.56 4.17
CA ARG A 349 -22.40 8.11 5.54
C ARG A 349 -23.72 8.38 6.24
N ASN A 350 -24.76 8.71 5.48
CA ASN A 350 -26.09 8.95 6.00
C ASN A 350 -27.02 7.80 5.58
N ASP A 351 -27.56 7.11 6.57
CA ASP A 351 -28.54 6.01 6.51
C ASP A 351 -29.92 6.49 6.01
N GLY A 352 -29.98 7.63 5.32
CA GLY A 352 -31.20 8.31 4.95
C GLY A 352 -31.89 7.58 3.81
N THR A 353 -33.03 6.97 4.11
CA THR A 353 -34.06 6.48 3.19
C THR A 353 -33.98 7.16 1.81
N MET A 354 -33.74 6.36 0.76
CA MET A 354 -33.60 6.77 -0.65
C MET A 354 -32.27 7.40 -1.09
N VAL A 355 -31.13 6.74 -0.83
CA VAL A 355 -29.85 7.11 -1.45
C VAL A 355 -29.70 6.48 -2.84
N THR A 356 -29.52 7.31 -3.88
CA THR A 356 -29.31 6.87 -5.28
C THR A 356 -27.85 6.56 -5.63
N SER A 357 -26.88 6.99 -4.81
CA SER A 357 -25.43 6.80 -4.97
C SER A 357 -24.72 6.77 -3.61
N GLY A 358 -23.79 5.85 -3.38
CA GLY A 358 -23.05 5.75 -2.11
C GLY A 358 -21.86 6.71 -2.05
N ASP A 359 -21.73 7.52 -1.00
CA ASP A 359 -20.57 8.41 -0.82
C ASP A 359 -19.38 7.71 -0.15
N LEU A 360 -19.56 6.48 0.34
CA LEU A 360 -18.47 5.69 0.91
C LEU A 360 -18.06 4.53 0.02
N ILE A 361 -19.01 3.77 -0.53
CA ILE A 361 -18.77 2.76 -1.55
C ILE A 361 -19.92 2.80 -2.55
N ASP A 362 -19.61 2.75 -3.83
CA ASP A 362 -20.59 2.56 -4.88
C ASP A 362 -20.01 1.69 -6.00
N GLY A 363 -20.48 0.46 -6.19
CA GLY A 363 -20.07 -0.35 -7.33
C GLY A 363 -20.68 -1.73 -7.35
N TRP A 364 -20.03 -2.63 -8.08
CA TRP A 364 -20.34 -4.05 -8.09
C TRP A 364 -19.43 -4.81 -7.14
N LEU A 365 -19.98 -5.80 -6.46
CA LEU A 365 -19.27 -6.76 -5.64
C LEU A 365 -19.47 -8.13 -6.26
N LEU A 366 -18.42 -8.72 -6.82
CA LEU A 366 -18.43 -10.12 -7.21
C LEU A 366 -17.99 -10.93 -6.01
N ARG A 367 -18.91 -11.72 -5.45
CA ARG A 367 -18.56 -12.69 -4.42
C ARG A 367 -18.18 -13.99 -5.11
N ILE A 368 -16.93 -14.41 -4.93
CA ILE A 368 -16.38 -15.68 -5.42
C ILE A 368 -16.58 -16.71 -4.30
N ASP A 369 -17.66 -17.47 -4.38
CA ASP A 369 -18.08 -18.46 -3.38
C ASP A 369 -17.32 -19.78 -3.56
N ASP A 370 -16.00 -19.72 -3.38
CA ASP A 370 -15.12 -20.88 -3.43
C ASP A 370 -14.01 -20.75 -2.37
N PRO A 371 -13.81 -21.76 -1.50
CA PRO A 371 -12.69 -21.79 -0.56
C PRO A 371 -11.32 -21.72 -1.26
N ASN A 372 -11.22 -22.18 -2.51
CA ASN A 372 -10.03 -22.11 -3.35
C ASN A 372 -10.15 -21.00 -4.41
N ALA A 373 -10.80 -19.89 -4.06
CA ALA A 373 -11.02 -18.75 -4.94
C ALA A 373 -9.70 -18.17 -5.48
N GLY A 374 -9.81 -17.44 -6.58
CA GLY A 374 -8.70 -16.68 -7.13
C GLY A 374 -9.12 -15.69 -8.20
N LEU A 375 -8.15 -14.97 -8.73
CA LEU A 375 -8.31 -14.01 -9.81
C LEU A 375 -7.08 -14.03 -10.70
N ALA A 376 -7.30 -14.14 -12.00
CA ALA A 376 -6.31 -13.74 -13.00
C ALA A 376 -6.73 -12.41 -13.61
N LEU A 377 -5.84 -11.44 -13.70
CA LEU A 377 -6.12 -10.13 -14.28
C LEU A 377 -4.97 -9.70 -15.19
N GLU A 378 -5.31 -9.07 -16.31
CA GLU A 378 -4.36 -8.36 -17.15
C GLU A 378 -4.97 -7.07 -17.68
N ALA A 379 -4.22 -5.98 -17.53
CA ALA A 379 -4.49 -4.69 -18.15
C ALA A 379 -3.43 -4.39 -19.22
N VAL A 380 -3.86 -3.89 -20.38
CA VAL A 380 -3.00 -3.55 -21.51
C VAL A 380 -3.37 -2.18 -22.07
N GLU A 381 -2.39 -1.38 -22.48
CA GLU A 381 -2.65 -0.12 -23.17
C GLU A 381 -3.46 -0.36 -24.44
N ALA A 382 -4.47 0.48 -24.70
CA ALA A 382 -5.30 0.34 -25.89
C ALA A 382 -4.49 0.52 -27.18
N THR A 383 -3.36 1.22 -27.12
CA THR A 383 -2.44 1.40 -28.27
C THR A 383 -1.59 0.17 -28.59
N ASP A 384 -1.52 -0.80 -27.68
CA ASP A 384 -0.64 -1.97 -27.81
C ASP A 384 -1.39 -3.16 -28.44
N VAL A 385 -2.69 -2.97 -28.72
CA VAL A 385 -3.58 -3.94 -29.36
C VAL A 385 -4.43 -3.25 -30.42
N GLU A 386 -4.93 -4.00 -31.40
CA GLU A 386 -5.66 -3.42 -32.53
C GLU A 386 -7.02 -2.83 -32.13
N SER A 387 -7.72 -3.46 -31.20
CA SER A 387 -9.04 -3.05 -30.71
C SER A 387 -9.43 -3.83 -29.46
N PHE A 388 -10.50 -3.39 -28.78
CA PHE A 388 -11.07 -4.11 -27.63
C PHE A 388 -11.50 -5.54 -28.01
N GLU A 389 -12.04 -5.74 -29.21
CA GLU A 389 -12.42 -7.07 -29.70
C GLU A 389 -11.19 -7.95 -29.94
N ALA A 390 -10.12 -7.40 -30.52
CA ALA A 390 -8.86 -8.12 -30.70
C ALA A 390 -8.23 -8.52 -29.34
N PHE A 391 -8.27 -7.61 -28.36
CA PHE A 391 -7.83 -7.90 -26.99
C PHE A 391 -8.59 -9.08 -26.38
N ARG A 392 -9.93 -9.06 -26.45
CA ARG A 392 -10.79 -10.15 -25.96
C ARG A 392 -10.41 -11.48 -26.60
N GLN A 393 -10.34 -11.54 -27.93
CA GLN A 393 -10.02 -12.76 -28.66
C GLN A 393 -8.64 -13.32 -28.29
N GLN A 394 -7.61 -12.46 -28.24
CA GLN A 394 -6.25 -12.85 -27.87
C GLN A 394 -6.20 -13.35 -26.42
N ARG A 395 -6.83 -12.64 -25.50
CA ARG A 395 -6.81 -12.98 -24.07
C ARG A 395 -7.51 -14.31 -23.78
N GLN A 396 -8.60 -14.58 -24.49
CA GLN A 396 -9.32 -15.85 -24.41
C GLN A 396 -8.53 -17.02 -24.99
N ALA A 397 -7.78 -16.81 -26.07
CA ALA A 397 -6.95 -17.85 -26.69
C ALA A 397 -5.83 -18.33 -25.75
N LEU A 398 -5.23 -17.41 -25.00
CA LEU A 398 -4.14 -17.63 -24.06
C LEU A 398 -4.65 -18.06 -22.66
N LYS A 399 -5.44 -19.13 -22.58
CA LYS A 399 -6.16 -19.57 -21.37
C LYS A 399 -5.30 -19.56 -20.08
N VAL A 400 -5.95 -19.34 -18.95
CA VAL A 400 -5.36 -19.62 -17.62
C VAL A 400 -5.42 -21.13 -17.38
N ASP A 401 -4.28 -21.74 -17.11
CA ASP A 401 -4.16 -23.16 -16.79
C ASP A 401 -4.46 -23.38 -15.30
N LEU A 402 -5.56 -24.09 -15.06
CA LEU A 402 -6.09 -24.44 -13.74
C LEU A 402 -6.09 -25.96 -13.51
N GLN A 403 -5.47 -26.77 -14.37
CA GLN A 403 -5.54 -28.23 -14.27
C GLN A 403 -4.94 -28.77 -12.95
N ASP A 404 -3.98 -28.03 -12.40
CA ASP A 404 -3.23 -28.34 -11.18
C ASP A 404 -3.79 -27.57 -9.96
N TRP A 405 -4.93 -26.89 -10.11
CA TRP A 405 -5.60 -26.14 -9.04
C TRP A 405 -6.96 -26.76 -8.70
N PRO A 406 -7.29 -26.99 -7.40
CA PRO A 406 -6.46 -26.71 -6.23
C PRO A 406 -5.52 -27.86 -5.83
N ASP A 407 -5.61 -29.05 -6.43
CA ASP A 407 -4.98 -30.25 -5.86
C ASP A 407 -3.44 -30.25 -5.86
N ALA A 408 -2.80 -29.63 -6.86
CA ALA A 408 -1.35 -29.55 -7.00
C ALA A 408 -0.80 -28.11 -6.79
N ASN A 409 -1.57 -27.26 -6.10
CA ASN A 409 -1.22 -25.91 -5.64
C ASN A 409 -0.83 -24.90 -6.72
N ARG A 410 -1.10 -25.16 -8.00
CA ARG A 410 -0.46 -24.40 -9.08
C ARG A 410 -1.43 -23.81 -10.09
N VAL A 411 -1.16 -22.56 -10.47
CA VAL A 411 -1.87 -21.86 -11.56
C VAL A 411 -0.84 -21.24 -12.50
N ARG A 412 -1.13 -21.30 -13.82
CA ARG A 412 -0.27 -20.68 -14.84
C ARG A 412 -1.08 -19.75 -15.74
N MET A 413 -0.45 -18.66 -16.16
CA MET A 413 -1.02 -17.69 -17.09
C MET A 413 0.06 -17.17 -18.02
N GLN A 414 -0.26 -17.07 -19.31
CA GLN A 414 0.60 -16.39 -20.28
C GLN A 414 0.06 -14.98 -20.53
N THR A 415 0.86 -13.92 -20.46
CA THR A 415 0.43 -12.55 -20.79
C THR A 415 0.28 -12.37 -22.31
N LEU A 416 -0.40 -11.31 -22.75
CA LEU A 416 -0.47 -10.95 -24.18
C LEU A 416 0.93 -10.63 -24.74
N ALA A 417 1.84 -10.14 -23.90
CA ALA A 417 3.23 -9.90 -24.25
C ALA A 417 4.08 -11.20 -24.34
N GLY A 418 3.49 -12.36 -24.02
CA GLY A 418 4.13 -13.67 -24.12
C GLY A 418 4.87 -14.14 -22.86
N THR A 419 4.84 -13.37 -21.77
CA THR A 419 5.43 -13.74 -20.48
C THR A 419 4.66 -14.91 -19.85
N HIS A 420 5.36 -15.91 -19.36
CA HIS A 420 4.75 -17.03 -18.63
C HIS A 420 4.87 -16.80 -17.13
N MET A 421 3.73 -16.71 -16.45
CA MET A 421 3.62 -16.58 -15.01
C MET A 421 3.15 -17.91 -14.42
N GLU A 422 3.84 -18.40 -13.40
CA GLU A 422 3.45 -19.59 -12.64
C GLU A 422 3.53 -19.30 -11.15
N ILE A 423 2.45 -19.55 -10.44
CA ILE A 423 2.37 -19.42 -8.98
C ILE A 423 2.10 -20.79 -8.38
N ASP A 424 2.97 -21.23 -7.47
CA ASP A 424 2.71 -22.30 -6.51
C ASP A 424 2.30 -21.66 -5.19
N TYR A 425 1.11 -21.97 -4.69
CA TYR A 425 0.50 -21.29 -3.55
C TYR A 425 1.37 -21.35 -2.28
N ASP A 426 2.08 -22.45 -2.01
CA ASP A 426 3.00 -22.56 -0.87
C ASP A 426 4.44 -22.85 -1.34
N GLY A 427 4.77 -22.44 -2.56
CA GLY A 427 6.05 -22.76 -3.20
C GLY A 427 6.65 -21.58 -3.97
N GLU A 428 7.36 -21.92 -5.04
CA GLU A 428 8.08 -20.94 -5.86
C GLU A 428 7.12 -20.19 -6.79
N HIS A 429 7.44 -18.93 -7.05
CA HIS A 429 6.79 -18.13 -8.09
C HIS A 429 7.77 -18.01 -9.26
N LEU A 430 7.29 -18.21 -10.49
CA LEU A 430 8.14 -18.19 -11.68
C LEU A 430 7.63 -17.18 -12.71
N ILE A 431 8.58 -16.46 -13.30
CA ILE A 431 8.40 -15.60 -14.48
C ILE A 431 9.33 -16.13 -15.58
N ASP A 432 8.78 -16.54 -16.71
CA ASP A 432 9.51 -17.16 -17.83
C ASP A 432 10.43 -18.32 -17.40
N GLY A 433 9.95 -19.12 -16.45
CA GLY A 433 10.67 -20.25 -15.88
C GLY A 433 11.79 -19.88 -14.89
N GLN A 434 11.96 -18.59 -14.57
CA GLN A 434 12.90 -18.12 -13.55
C GLN A 434 12.19 -17.88 -12.23
N VAL A 435 12.74 -18.40 -11.14
CA VAL A 435 12.22 -18.19 -9.79
C VAL A 435 12.37 -16.72 -9.41
N VAL A 436 11.31 -16.14 -8.85
CA VAL A 436 11.34 -14.80 -8.27
C VAL A 436 12.13 -14.82 -6.95
N ASP A 437 13.29 -14.17 -6.93
CA ASP A 437 14.14 -14.07 -5.75
C ASP A 437 13.65 -12.96 -4.81
N TYR A 438 12.83 -13.34 -3.83
CA TYR A 438 12.36 -12.44 -2.77
C TYR A 438 13.42 -12.20 -1.68
N ASP A 439 14.45 -13.04 -1.56
CA ASP A 439 15.52 -12.88 -0.56
C ASP A 439 16.48 -11.75 -0.96
N GLN A 440 16.59 -11.46 -2.26
CA GLN A 440 17.38 -10.34 -2.80
C GLN A 440 16.50 -9.14 -3.23
N TRP A 441 15.36 -8.93 -2.56
CA TRP A 441 14.49 -7.80 -2.87
C TRP A 441 15.15 -6.45 -2.50
N PRO A 442 15.14 -5.45 -3.39
CA PRO A 442 15.78 -4.16 -3.11
C PRO A 442 14.99 -3.36 -2.06
N LEU A 443 15.66 -2.42 -1.38
CA LEU A 443 14.94 -1.45 -0.54
C LEU A 443 14.09 -0.53 -1.43
N TYR A 444 14.69 -0.04 -2.52
CA TYR A 444 14.04 0.67 -3.61
C TYR A 444 14.70 0.28 -4.92
N GLU A 445 13.92 0.03 -5.95
CA GLU A 445 14.40 -0.08 -7.33
C GLU A 445 13.33 0.45 -8.28
N ALA A 446 13.77 1.25 -9.26
CA ALA A 446 12.93 1.67 -10.37
C ALA A 446 13.80 1.90 -11.61
N SER A 447 13.16 2.14 -12.76
CA SER A 447 13.86 2.49 -13.99
C SER A 447 14.71 3.77 -13.84
N GLY A 448 15.63 4.01 -14.78
CA GLY A 448 16.43 5.24 -14.81
C GLY A 448 17.60 5.29 -13.81
N GLY A 449 17.87 4.21 -13.06
CA GLY A 449 19.02 4.12 -12.14
C GLY A 449 18.68 4.39 -10.67
N THR A 450 17.40 4.36 -10.31
CA THR A 450 16.96 4.37 -8.92
C THR A 450 17.25 3.01 -8.28
N GLN A 451 18.04 3.01 -7.21
CA GLN A 451 18.45 1.80 -6.51
C GLN A 451 18.79 2.07 -5.04
N ALA A 452 18.44 1.14 -4.17
CA ALA A 452 18.82 1.12 -2.77
C ALA A 452 18.85 -0.32 -2.24
N GLU A 453 19.93 -0.67 -1.53
CA GLU A 453 20.10 -1.98 -0.92
C GLU A 453 19.62 -1.95 0.54
N VAL A 454 18.92 -3.00 0.94
CA VAL A 454 18.41 -3.18 2.31
C VAL A 454 19.56 -3.14 3.31
N GLY A 455 19.34 -2.47 4.45
CA GLY A 455 20.27 -2.45 5.57
C GLY A 455 21.39 -1.42 5.47
N THR A 456 21.67 -0.88 4.27
CA THR A 456 22.83 0.00 4.03
C THR A 456 22.62 1.44 4.51
N GLY A 457 21.38 1.94 4.50
CA GLY A 457 21.09 3.36 4.75
C GLY A 457 21.54 4.29 3.62
N ARG A 458 21.76 3.75 2.42
CA ARG A 458 22.17 4.49 1.22
C ARG A 458 21.17 4.26 0.11
N MET A 459 20.76 5.35 -0.54
CA MET A 459 19.81 5.31 -1.66
C MET A 459 20.27 6.26 -2.75
N ARG A 460 20.06 5.84 -3.99
CA ARG A 460 20.18 6.67 -5.18
C ARG A 460 18.82 6.73 -5.85
N PHE A 461 18.31 7.94 -6.06
CA PHE A 461 17.14 8.19 -6.88
C PHE A 461 17.58 8.92 -8.15
N ALA A 462 17.07 8.48 -9.30
CA ALA A 462 17.46 9.04 -10.59
C ALA A 462 16.25 9.22 -11.51
N HIS A 463 16.24 10.34 -12.24
CA HIS A 463 15.24 10.67 -13.23
C HIS A 463 15.85 11.56 -14.32
N GLY A 464 15.86 11.10 -15.57
CA GLY A 464 16.59 11.78 -16.64
C GLY A 464 18.08 11.92 -16.31
N SER A 465 18.59 13.15 -16.31
CA SER A 465 19.96 13.46 -15.89
C SER A 465 20.09 13.84 -14.41
N ALA A 466 18.97 14.01 -13.71
CA ALA A 466 18.95 14.40 -12.30
C ALA A 466 19.17 13.17 -11.39
N VAL A 467 19.91 13.40 -10.31
CA VAL A 467 20.24 12.38 -9.32
C VAL A 467 20.13 12.99 -7.92
N VAL A 468 19.51 12.26 -7.01
CA VAL A 468 19.48 12.54 -5.58
C VAL A 468 20.05 11.33 -4.84
N ASP A 469 21.24 11.50 -4.28
CA ASP A 469 21.86 10.50 -3.40
C ASP A 469 21.56 10.86 -1.94
N VAL A 470 21.09 9.88 -1.17
CA VAL A 470 20.80 10.01 0.26
C VAL A 470 21.66 9.00 1.02
N ASP A 471 22.56 9.48 1.86
CA ASP A 471 23.36 8.66 2.78
C ASP A 471 23.06 9.07 4.22
N PHE A 472 22.53 8.14 5.01
CA PHE A 472 22.23 8.37 6.43
C PHE A 472 23.47 8.26 7.34
N GLU A 473 24.63 7.91 6.78
CA GLU A 473 25.93 7.73 7.46
C GLU A 473 25.87 6.63 8.53
N LEU A 474 25.15 5.55 8.20
CA LEU A 474 24.95 4.41 9.08
C LEU A 474 26.05 3.37 8.89
N ASP A 475 26.40 2.69 9.97
CA ASP A 475 27.19 1.45 9.91
C ASP A 475 26.22 0.26 9.76
N PRO A 476 26.20 -0.43 8.59
CA PRO A 476 25.29 -1.56 8.37
C PRO A 476 25.54 -2.72 9.32
N ALA A 477 26.77 -2.87 9.86
CA ALA A 477 27.11 -3.92 10.82
C ALA A 477 26.59 -3.62 12.24
N ARG A 478 26.23 -2.36 12.52
CA ARG A 478 25.71 -1.97 13.82
C ARG A 478 24.31 -2.53 14.03
N LYS A 479 24.06 -3.13 15.19
CA LYS A 479 22.72 -3.53 15.61
C LYS A 479 21.81 -2.31 15.71
N LEU A 480 20.59 -2.43 15.16
CA LEU A 480 19.57 -1.40 15.27
C LEU A 480 19.35 -1.00 16.72
N MET A 481 19.22 0.31 16.97
CA MET A 481 18.97 0.78 18.33
C MET A 481 17.68 0.15 18.89
N PRO A 482 17.68 -0.40 20.11
CA PRO A 482 16.46 -0.90 20.72
C PRO A 482 15.49 0.26 20.97
N MET A 483 14.27 0.11 20.46
CA MET A 483 13.16 1.02 20.73
C MET A 483 12.32 0.39 21.83
N ARG A 484 12.11 1.12 22.93
CA ARG A 484 11.03 0.76 23.85
C ARG A 484 9.73 1.23 23.22
N VAL A 485 8.79 0.31 23.02
CA VAL A 485 7.40 0.70 22.86
C VAL A 485 6.99 1.24 24.22
N ILE A 486 6.81 2.56 24.32
CA ILE A 486 6.12 3.12 25.48
C ILE A 486 4.65 2.80 25.23
N GLY A 487 4.19 1.71 25.82
CA GLY A 487 2.78 1.37 25.96
C GLY A 487 2.19 2.05 27.18
#